data_AF-A0A925IAE4-F1
#
_entry.id   AF-A0A925IAE4-F1
#
_cell.length_a   1.000
_cell.length_b   1.000
_cell.length_c   1.000
_cell.angle_alpha   90.00
_cell.angle_beta   90.00
_cell.angle_gamma   90.00
#
_symmetry.space_group_name_H-M   'P 1'
#
loop_
_entity.id
_entity.type
_entity.pdbx_description
1 polymer ?
#
loop_
_entity_poly.entity_id
_entity_poly.type
_entity_poly.pdbx_seq_one_letter_code
_entity_poly.pdbx_strand_id
1 'polypeptide(L)'
;FALPDEIKKVPLLKISLHYLNHAEKRATEIEGFELLDMIYNELIKLSHEIPEINPEEYINKRKENRVKLNHLQEIDDILAVLIYNVKTSQTFSGRNEQINKMLERTISSFAQSKEVKDSPQLRFRIYHSLSRILLQQQDYVSLENYLLKTYTEFNREKLFNKNNHDTKLQMLTYITNALYKNAKIEESLDYAARLNEAMNEFNGVLKDKYLFFYYSSLFYNYGFSHERRDLAKAIEILDEAKEKEVIKKHPVYIGFVYLNLAVAYFGLRDMRASLKNLVRLYMHDGFKTLDESFRLKIAMAELIVRYELEDFEFIEKKAQQVKKEFAKLLKEENFHKDIALIEIIQQMIKSDKPRTDKALLTKVARFSKSFESQKAESEIIDYNEWLQGIMEKR
;
A
#
# COMPACT_ATOMS: atom_id res chain seq x y z
N PHE A 1 -29.28 -62.73 6.22
CA PHE A 1 -28.69 -62.24 4.96
C PHE A 1 -28.26 -60.80 5.16
N ALA A 2 -27.03 -60.58 5.64
CA ALA A 2 -26.42 -59.26 5.50
C ALA A 2 -26.16 -59.07 4.00
N LEU A 3 -26.76 -58.04 3.40
CA LEU A 3 -26.41 -57.63 2.04
C LEU A 3 -24.87 -57.42 2.01
N PRO A 4 -24.16 -57.94 0.99
CA PRO A 4 -22.73 -57.70 0.82
C PRO A 4 -22.40 -56.21 0.97
N ASP A 5 -21.31 -55.88 1.66
CA ASP A 5 -20.87 -54.48 1.87
C ASP A 5 -20.74 -53.69 0.55
N GLU A 6 -20.54 -54.37 -0.57
CA GLU A 6 -20.56 -53.82 -1.93
C GLU A 6 -21.89 -53.17 -2.31
N ILE A 7 -23.03 -53.72 -1.87
CA ILE A 7 -24.36 -53.16 -2.19
C ILE A 7 -24.63 -51.88 -1.39
N LYS A 8 -24.02 -51.72 -0.20
CA LYS A 8 -24.08 -50.48 0.60
C LYS A 8 -23.14 -49.38 0.09
N LYS A 9 -22.10 -49.72 -0.67
CA LYS A 9 -21.16 -48.75 -1.26
C LYS A 9 -21.76 -48.02 -2.47
N VAL A 10 -22.56 -48.68 -3.30
CA VAL A 10 -23.13 -48.08 -4.53
C VAL A 10 -23.90 -46.77 -4.27
N PRO A 11 -24.78 -46.66 -3.25
CA PRO A 11 -25.45 -45.39 -2.93
C PRO A 11 -24.49 -44.27 -2.50
N LEU A 12 -23.46 -44.62 -1.73
CA LEU A 12 -22.46 -43.65 -1.26
C LEU A 12 -21.59 -43.14 -2.42
N LEU A 13 -21.20 -44.03 -3.34
CA LEU A 13 -20.43 -43.70 -4.54
C LEU A 13 -21.20 -42.75 -5.47
N LYS A 14 -22.52 -42.97 -5.64
CA LYS A 14 -23.39 -42.05 -6.40
C LYS A 14 -23.55 -40.69 -5.73
N ILE A 15 -23.62 -40.63 -4.41
CA ILE A 15 -23.62 -39.36 -3.65
C ILE A 15 -22.28 -38.63 -3.82
N SER A 16 -21.15 -39.34 -3.74
CA SER A 16 -19.82 -38.78 -3.99
C SER A 16 -19.71 -38.18 -5.39
N LEU A 17 -20.18 -38.89 -6.42
CA LEU A 17 -20.22 -38.38 -7.80
C LEU A 17 -21.06 -37.10 -7.93
N HIS A 18 -22.23 -37.04 -7.28
CA HIS A 18 -23.07 -35.84 -7.28
C HIS A 18 -22.33 -34.62 -6.74
N TYR A 19 -21.64 -34.76 -5.59
CA TYR A 19 -20.90 -33.67 -5.00
C TYR A 19 -19.64 -33.30 -5.79
N LEU A 20 -18.93 -34.27 -6.39
CA LEU A 20 -17.78 -34.00 -7.26
C LEU A 20 -18.19 -33.22 -8.51
N ASN A 21 -19.31 -33.56 -9.14
CA ASN A 21 -19.82 -32.82 -10.31
C ASN A 21 -20.24 -31.40 -9.94
N HIS A 22 -20.87 -31.22 -8.77
CA HIS A 22 -21.18 -29.88 -8.27
C HIS A 22 -19.90 -29.09 -7.96
N ALA A 23 -18.88 -29.73 -7.39
CA ALA A 23 -17.59 -29.11 -7.13
C ALA A 23 -16.85 -28.75 -8.43
N GLU A 24 -16.85 -29.61 -9.45
CA GLU A 24 -16.28 -29.35 -10.78
C GLU A 24 -16.90 -28.09 -11.39
N LYS A 25 -18.24 -28.01 -11.38
CA LYS A 25 -18.95 -26.84 -11.91
C LYS A 25 -18.53 -25.56 -11.18
N ARG A 26 -18.51 -25.57 -9.85
CA ARG A 26 -18.12 -24.41 -9.04
C ARG A 26 -16.65 -24.03 -9.23
N ALA A 27 -15.75 -25.01 -9.27
CA ALA A 27 -14.33 -24.80 -9.50
C ALA A 27 -14.07 -24.24 -10.91
N THR A 28 -14.84 -24.68 -11.91
CA THR A 28 -14.78 -24.16 -13.29
C THR A 28 -15.25 -22.70 -13.34
N GLU A 29 -16.38 -22.37 -12.68
CA GLU A 29 -16.93 -21.00 -12.60
C GLU A 29 -15.93 -19.99 -12.03
N ILE A 30 -15.08 -20.41 -11.09
CA ILE A 30 -14.09 -19.54 -10.43
C ILE A 30 -12.67 -19.69 -10.99
N GLU A 31 -12.47 -20.48 -12.05
CA GLU A 31 -11.15 -20.83 -12.58
C GLU A 31 -10.19 -21.46 -11.54
N GLY A 32 -10.74 -22.20 -10.56
CA GLY A 32 -10.00 -22.85 -9.49
C GLY A 32 -9.16 -24.04 -9.97
N PHE A 33 -8.09 -23.78 -10.73
CA PHE A 33 -7.32 -24.80 -11.44
C PHE A 33 -6.70 -25.86 -10.52
N GLU A 34 -6.26 -25.50 -9.32
CA GLU A 34 -5.78 -26.47 -8.32
C GLU A 34 -6.90 -27.40 -7.84
N LEU A 35 -8.08 -26.83 -7.57
CA LEU A 35 -9.27 -27.60 -7.18
C LEU A 35 -9.69 -28.53 -8.31
N LEU A 36 -9.68 -28.04 -9.55
CA LEU A 36 -9.99 -28.84 -10.73
C LEU A 36 -9.02 -30.02 -10.88
N ASP A 37 -7.71 -29.84 -10.67
CA ASP A 37 -6.75 -30.96 -10.75
C ASP A 37 -7.07 -32.05 -9.71
N MET A 38 -7.38 -31.63 -8.47
CA MET A 38 -7.78 -32.54 -7.40
C MET A 38 -9.12 -33.24 -7.71
N ILE A 39 -10.13 -32.51 -8.17
CA ILE A 39 -11.45 -33.04 -8.51
C ILE A 39 -11.34 -34.05 -9.65
N TYR A 40 -10.62 -33.72 -10.72
CA TYR A 40 -10.41 -34.64 -11.83
C TYR A 40 -9.62 -35.89 -11.41
N ASN A 41 -8.64 -35.74 -10.52
CA ASN A 41 -7.94 -36.89 -9.95
C ASN A 41 -8.87 -37.84 -9.18
N GLU A 42 -9.79 -37.30 -8.38
CA GLU A 42 -10.78 -38.12 -7.66
C GLU A 42 -11.82 -38.74 -8.61
N LEU A 43 -12.28 -38.02 -9.65
CA LEU A 43 -13.18 -38.58 -10.66
C LEU A 43 -12.54 -39.73 -11.44
N ILE A 44 -11.25 -39.63 -11.78
CA ILE A 44 -10.49 -40.72 -12.41
C ILE A 44 -10.41 -41.93 -11.47
N LYS A 45 -10.11 -41.75 -10.18
CA LYS A 45 -10.11 -42.86 -9.22
C LYS A 45 -11.48 -43.51 -9.08
N LEU A 46 -12.53 -42.69 -9.02
CA LEU A 46 -13.91 -43.14 -8.87
C LEU A 46 -14.40 -43.94 -10.09
N SER A 47 -13.85 -43.67 -11.27
CA SER A 47 -14.16 -44.44 -12.50
C SER A 47 -13.82 -45.92 -12.42
N HIS A 48 -12.92 -46.33 -11.51
CA HIS A 48 -12.62 -47.74 -11.27
C HIS A 48 -13.79 -48.47 -10.57
N GLU A 49 -14.64 -47.74 -9.85
CA GLU A 49 -15.77 -48.30 -9.09
C GLU A 49 -17.14 -47.96 -9.71
N ILE A 50 -17.22 -46.90 -10.54
CA ILE A 50 -18.46 -46.43 -11.17
C ILE A 50 -18.31 -46.49 -12.71
N PRO A 51 -18.90 -47.50 -13.39
CA PRO A 51 -18.81 -47.67 -14.84
C PRO A 51 -19.37 -46.49 -15.65
N GLU A 52 -20.27 -45.69 -15.07
CA GLU A 52 -20.86 -44.51 -15.72
C GLU A 52 -19.87 -43.35 -15.90
N ILE A 53 -18.71 -43.38 -15.23
CA ILE A 53 -17.68 -42.34 -15.34
C ILE A 53 -16.70 -42.74 -16.44
N ASN A 54 -16.60 -41.96 -17.51
CA ASN A 54 -15.58 -42.16 -18.54
C ASN A 54 -14.23 -41.54 -18.08
N PRO A 55 -13.19 -42.35 -17.75
CA PRO A 55 -11.91 -41.81 -17.33
C PRO A 55 -11.20 -40.98 -18.42
N GLU A 56 -11.41 -41.27 -19.71
CA GLU A 56 -10.73 -40.55 -20.80
C GLU A 56 -11.12 -39.07 -20.83
N GLU A 57 -12.40 -38.76 -20.58
CA GLU A 57 -12.89 -37.39 -20.50
C GLU A 57 -12.14 -36.60 -19.41
N TYR A 58 -12.09 -37.13 -18.19
CA TYR A 58 -11.47 -36.46 -17.05
C TYR A 58 -9.95 -36.44 -17.14
N ILE A 59 -9.32 -37.42 -17.78
CA ILE A 59 -7.89 -37.38 -18.10
C ILE A 59 -7.58 -36.22 -19.04
N ASN A 60 -8.39 -36.00 -20.08
CA ASN A 60 -8.19 -34.91 -21.02
C ASN A 60 -8.46 -33.54 -20.36
N LYS A 61 -9.57 -33.39 -19.64
CA LYS A 61 -9.86 -32.19 -18.84
C LYS A 61 -8.74 -31.85 -17.86
N ARG A 62 -8.17 -32.86 -17.19
CA ARG A 62 -7.02 -32.66 -16.29
C ARG A 62 -5.77 -32.19 -17.02
N LYS A 63 -5.48 -32.74 -18.20
CA LYS A 63 -4.33 -32.30 -19.01
C LYS A 63 -4.48 -30.84 -19.43
N GLU A 64 -5.66 -30.44 -19.91
CA GLU A 64 -5.94 -29.04 -20.29
C GLU A 64 -5.85 -28.10 -19.09
N ASN A 65 -6.41 -28.50 -17.95
CA ASN A 65 -6.33 -27.75 -16.70
C ASN A 65 -4.88 -27.57 -16.22
N ARG A 66 -4.04 -28.61 -16.34
CA ARG A 66 -2.63 -28.55 -15.96
C ARG A 66 -1.83 -27.52 -16.76
N VAL A 67 -2.16 -27.31 -18.03
CA VAL A 67 -1.52 -26.24 -18.81
C VAL A 67 -1.81 -24.88 -18.19
N LYS A 68 -3.06 -24.61 -17.81
CA LYS A 68 -3.45 -23.35 -17.14
C LYS A 68 -2.84 -23.24 -15.74
N LEU A 69 -2.86 -24.33 -14.98
CA LEU A 69 -2.28 -24.39 -13.64
C LEU A 69 -0.77 -24.14 -13.67
N ASN A 70 -0.04 -24.74 -14.61
CA ASN A 70 1.40 -24.54 -14.75
C ASN A 70 1.73 -23.08 -15.05
N HIS A 71 1.00 -22.41 -15.95
CA HIS A 71 1.20 -20.97 -16.18
C HIS A 71 0.95 -20.15 -14.90
N LEU A 72 -0.06 -20.50 -14.11
CA LEU A 72 -0.34 -19.82 -12.84
C LEU A 72 0.82 -20.02 -11.86
N GLN A 73 1.33 -21.24 -11.74
CA GLN A 73 2.49 -21.58 -10.90
C GLN A 73 3.76 -20.86 -11.36
N GLU A 74 4.02 -20.77 -12.67
CA GLU A 74 5.16 -20.01 -13.20
C GLU A 74 5.07 -18.52 -12.83
N ILE A 75 3.87 -17.93 -12.89
CA ILE A 75 3.64 -16.55 -12.42
C ILE A 75 3.94 -16.45 -10.92
N ASP A 76 3.41 -17.37 -10.11
CA ASP A 76 3.57 -17.37 -8.66
C ASP A 76 5.04 -17.62 -8.23
N ASP A 77 5.79 -18.45 -8.96
CA ASP A 77 7.22 -18.71 -8.71
C ASP A 77 8.07 -17.46 -9.00
N ILE A 78 7.83 -16.80 -10.14
CA ILE A 78 8.54 -15.56 -10.48
C ILE A 78 8.22 -14.47 -9.47
N LEU A 79 6.96 -14.39 -9.04
CA LEU A 79 6.54 -13.49 -7.97
C LEU A 79 7.24 -13.78 -6.65
N ALA A 80 7.34 -15.04 -6.25
CA ALA A 80 7.97 -15.43 -5.00
C ALA A 80 9.45 -15.01 -5.00
N VAL A 81 10.16 -15.26 -6.10
CA VAL A 81 11.56 -14.83 -6.29
C VAL A 81 11.66 -13.31 -6.21
N LEU A 82 10.78 -12.58 -6.88
CA LEU A 82 10.80 -11.13 -6.84
C LEU A 82 10.53 -10.59 -5.45
N ILE A 83 9.47 -11.05 -4.78
CA ILE A 83 9.10 -10.61 -3.43
C ILE A 83 10.22 -10.90 -2.45
N TYR A 84 10.84 -12.07 -2.54
CA TYR A 84 11.99 -12.43 -1.70
C TYR A 84 13.17 -11.49 -1.95
N ASN A 85 13.52 -11.25 -3.21
CA ASN A 85 14.63 -10.35 -3.56
C ASN A 85 14.37 -8.93 -3.09
N VAL A 86 13.15 -8.42 -3.27
CA VAL A 86 12.70 -7.12 -2.76
C VAL A 86 12.83 -7.04 -1.24
N LYS A 87 12.36 -8.06 -0.51
CA LYS A 87 12.43 -8.08 0.96
C LYS A 87 13.86 -8.14 1.48
N THR A 88 14.78 -8.75 0.72
CA THR A 88 16.17 -8.97 1.13
C THR A 88 17.12 -7.89 0.63
N SER A 89 16.74 -7.10 -0.37
CA SER A 89 17.51 -5.94 -0.82
C SER A 89 17.24 -4.73 0.07
N GLN A 90 17.94 -4.61 1.20
CA GLN A 90 17.95 -3.38 2.01
C GLN A 90 18.99 -2.34 1.56
N THR A 91 19.77 -2.63 0.52
CA THR A 91 20.81 -1.78 -0.05
C THR A 91 21.26 -2.50 -1.34
N PHE A 92 22.01 -1.86 -2.23
CA PHE A 92 22.46 -2.36 -3.54
C PHE A 92 21.56 -2.04 -4.74
N SER A 93 21.68 -0.80 -5.18
CA SER A 93 21.26 -0.25 -6.48
C SER A 93 21.63 -1.10 -7.71
N GLY A 94 22.60 -2.01 -7.63
CA GLY A 94 23.09 -2.81 -8.76
C GLY A 94 22.29 -4.08 -9.11
N ARG A 95 21.54 -4.70 -8.17
CA ARG A 95 20.74 -5.92 -8.47
C ARG A 95 19.34 -5.62 -9.01
N ASN A 96 18.85 -4.40 -8.84
CA ASN A 96 17.53 -3.98 -9.32
C ASN A 96 17.42 -4.07 -10.84
N GLU A 97 18.47 -3.77 -11.60
CA GLU A 97 18.40 -3.74 -13.06
C GLU A 97 18.19 -5.14 -13.68
N GLN A 98 18.83 -6.18 -13.14
CA GLN A 98 18.63 -7.56 -13.62
C GLN A 98 17.24 -8.10 -13.30
N ILE A 99 16.71 -7.78 -12.12
CA ILE A 99 15.36 -8.17 -11.69
C ILE A 99 14.31 -7.45 -12.54
N ASN A 100 14.51 -6.15 -12.80
CA ASN A 100 13.63 -5.37 -13.66
C ASN A 100 13.61 -5.94 -15.09
N LYS A 101 14.76 -6.31 -15.65
CA LYS A 101 14.85 -6.97 -16.98
C LYS A 101 14.20 -8.36 -17.00
N MET A 102 14.38 -9.16 -15.95
CA MET A 102 13.71 -10.47 -15.83
C MET A 102 12.20 -10.31 -15.77
N LEU A 103 11.73 -9.28 -15.06
CA LEU A 103 10.33 -8.95 -14.95
C LEU A 103 9.74 -8.46 -16.27
N GLU A 104 10.37 -7.49 -16.93
CA GLU A 104 9.94 -6.98 -18.24
C GLU A 104 9.79 -8.11 -19.27
N ARG A 105 10.77 -9.03 -19.29
CA ARG A 105 10.70 -10.22 -20.15
C ARG A 105 9.52 -11.11 -19.82
N THR A 106 9.29 -11.35 -18.53
CA THR A 106 8.20 -12.18 -18.03
C THR A 106 6.82 -11.56 -18.35
N ILE A 107 6.68 -10.24 -18.15
CA ILE A 107 5.46 -9.51 -18.50
C ILE A 107 5.20 -9.60 -19.99
N SER A 108 6.24 -9.38 -20.78
CA SER A 108 6.16 -9.40 -22.24
C SER A 108 5.79 -10.79 -22.76
N SER A 109 6.32 -11.86 -22.15
CA SER A 109 5.94 -13.23 -22.50
C SER A 109 4.50 -13.55 -22.11
N PHE A 110 4.02 -13.10 -20.95
CA PHE A 110 2.64 -13.38 -20.50
C PHE A 110 1.59 -12.54 -21.22
N ALA A 111 1.84 -11.26 -21.47
CA ALA A 111 0.91 -10.36 -22.15
C ALA A 111 0.63 -10.77 -23.62
N GLN A 112 1.52 -11.58 -24.21
CA GLN A 112 1.40 -12.08 -25.57
C GLN A 112 0.75 -13.47 -25.66
N SER A 113 0.72 -14.24 -24.58
CA SER A 113 0.07 -15.57 -24.57
C SER A 113 -1.45 -15.44 -24.68
N LYS A 114 -2.06 -16.30 -25.51
CA LYS A 114 -3.52 -16.30 -25.74
C LYS A 114 -4.27 -16.84 -24.51
N GLU A 115 -3.65 -17.80 -23.84
CA GLU A 115 -4.12 -18.51 -22.66
C GLU A 115 -4.30 -17.57 -21.46
N VAL A 116 -3.43 -16.56 -21.32
CA VAL A 116 -3.55 -15.53 -20.27
C VAL A 116 -4.64 -14.51 -20.61
N LYS A 117 -4.78 -14.11 -21.88
CA LYS A 117 -5.80 -13.12 -22.28
C LYS A 117 -7.22 -13.60 -21.98
N ASP A 118 -7.45 -14.91 -22.12
CA ASP A 118 -8.77 -15.51 -21.98
C ASP A 118 -9.14 -15.90 -20.53
N SER A 119 -8.18 -15.85 -19.58
CA SER A 119 -8.43 -16.20 -18.16
C SER A 119 -8.48 -14.96 -17.25
N PRO A 120 -9.64 -14.61 -16.70
CA PRO A 120 -9.76 -13.55 -15.69
C PRO A 120 -8.85 -13.77 -14.49
N GLN A 121 -8.72 -15.00 -13.99
CA GLN A 121 -7.88 -15.29 -12.82
C GLN A 121 -6.40 -14.99 -13.09
N LEU A 122 -5.87 -15.42 -14.25
CA LEU A 122 -4.49 -15.13 -14.64
C LEU A 122 -4.26 -13.62 -14.80
N ARG A 123 -5.23 -12.90 -15.38
CA ARG A 123 -5.15 -11.44 -15.54
C ARG A 123 -5.15 -10.70 -14.20
N PHE A 124 -6.00 -11.10 -13.26
CA PHE A 124 -5.96 -10.53 -11.91
C PHE A 124 -4.64 -10.83 -11.21
N ARG A 125 -4.09 -12.03 -11.36
CA ARG A 125 -2.77 -12.38 -10.80
C ARG A 125 -1.68 -11.48 -11.35
N ILE A 126 -1.59 -11.31 -12.67
CA ILE A 126 -0.63 -10.40 -13.32
C ILE A 126 -0.81 -8.96 -12.85
N TYR A 127 -2.06 -8.49 -12.73
CA TYR A 127 -2.36 -7.20 -12.12
C TYR A 127 -1.77 -7.05 -10.71
N HIS A 128 -2.05 -7.98 -9.81
CA HIS A 128 -1.56 -7.94 -8.43
C HIS A 128 -0.04 -7.91 -8.40
N SER A 129 0.60 -8.72 -9.23
CA SER A 129 2.05 -8.79 -9.37
C SER A 129 2.66 -7.46 -9.77
N LEU A 130 2.22 -6.94 -10.92
CA LEU A 130 2.84 -5.78 -11.53
C LEU A 130 2.62 -4.52 -10.75
N SER A 131 1.42 -4.37 -10.19
CA SER A 131 1.12 -3.24 -9.33
C SER A 131 2.05 -3.21 -8.11
N ARG A 132 2.26 -4.37 -7.46
CA ARG A 132 3.17 -4.46 -6.29
C ARG A 132 4.61 -4.13 -6.64
N ILE A 133 5.06 -4.55 -7.82
CA ILE A 133 6.45 -4.34 -8.25
C ILE A 133 6.71 -2.88 -8.56
N LEU A 134 5.84 -2.27 -9.35
CA LEU A 134 5.95 -0.86 -9.70
C LEU A 134 5.83 0.02 -8.45
N LEU A 135 4.94 -0.33 -7.51
CA LEU A 135 4.87 0.31 -6.19
C LEU A 135 6.18 0.21 -5.42
N GLN A 136 6.80 -0.97 -5.37
CA GLN A 136 8.06 -1.18 -4.67
C GLN A 136 9.20 -0.37 -5.29
N GLN A 137 9.24 -0.28 -6.62
CA GLN A 137 10.21 0.54 -7.35
C GLN A 137 9.93 2.03 -7.25
N GLN A 138 8.79 2.43 -6.67
CA GLN A 138 8.27 3.79 -6.68
C GLN A 138 8.14 4.36 -8.11
N ASP A 139 7.96 3.50 -9.11
CA ASP A 139 7.71 3.90 -10.50
C ASP A 139 6.22 4.20 -10.69
N TYR A 140 5.80 5.32 -10.11
CA TYR A 140 4.40 5.76 -10.13
C TYR A 140 3.93 6.13 -11.55
N VAL A 141 4.83 6.51 -12.46
CA VAL A 141 4.49 6.83 -13.85
C VAL A 141 4.10 5.57 -14.61
N SER A 142 4.92 4.52 -14.54
CA SER A 142 4.60 3.23 -15.16
C SER A 142 3.40 2.58 -14.48
N LEU A 143 3.30 2.68 -13.15
CA LEU A 143 2.17 2.18 -12.38
C LEU A 143 0.86 2.81 -12.83
N GLU A 144 0.80 4.14 -12.93
CA GLU A 144 -0.40 4.85 -13.38
C GLU A 144 -0.86 4.38 -14.76
N ASN A 145 0.05 4.40 -15.74
CA ASN A 145 -0.24 4.00 -17.11
C ASN A 145 -0.77 2.56 -17.19
N TYR A 146 -0.13 1.65 -16.46
CA TYR A 146 -0.55 0.25 -16.38
C TYR A 146 -1.95 0.12 -15.77
N LEU A 147 -2.15 0.70 -14.59
CA LEU A 147 -3.41 0.57 -13.85
C LEU A 147 -4.61 1.15 -14.62
N LEU A 148 -4.47 2.34 -15.21
CA LEU A 148 -5.55 2.98 -15.96
C LEU A 148 -5.97 2.14 -17.17
N LYS A 149 -5.00 1.60 -17.90
CA LYS A 149 -5.24 0.70 -19.04
C LYS A 149 -5.93 -0.58 -18.57
N THR A 150 -5.37 -1.27 -17.58
CA THR A 150 -5.91 -2.53 -17.06
C THR A 150 -7.31 -2.37 -16.47
N TYR A 151 -7.55 -1.31 -15.69
CA TYR A 151 -8.88 -1.03 -15.13
C TYR A 151 -9.91 -0.78 -16.22
N THR A 152 -9.55 -0.02 -17.26
CA THR A 152 -10.43 0.24 -18.40
C THR A 152 -10.80 -1.05 -19.14
N GLU A 153 -9.81 -1.90 -19.41
CA GLU A 153 -10.02 -3.21 -20.03
C GLU A 153 -10.91 -4.13 -19.18
N PHE A 154 -10.64 -4.22 -17.87
CA PHE A 154 -11.40 -5.10 -16.96
C PHE A 154 -12.85 -4.65 -16.80
N ASN A 155 -13.12 -3.34 -16.80
CA ASN A 155 -14.49 -2.82 -16.78
C ASN A 155 -15.22 -3.08 -18.11
N ARG A 156 -14.56 -2.80 -19.24
CA ARG A 156 -15.13 -3.04 -20.58
C ARG A 156 -15.56 -4.49 -20.75
N GLU A 157 -14.76 -5.41 -20.23
CA GLU A 157 -14.98 -6.86 -20.31
C GLU A 157 -15.79 -7.43 -19.13
N LYS A 158 -16.25 -6.57 -18.20
CA LYS A 158 -17.07 -6.93 -17.03
C LYS A 158 -16.44 -8.03 -16.17
N LEU A 159 -15.12 -7.99 -15.98
CA LEU A 159 -14.41 -8.99 -15.18
C LEU A 159 -14.69 -8.83 -13.69
N PHE A 160 -15.03 -7.63 -13.23
CA PHE A 160 -15.34 -7.38 -11.84
C PHE A 160 -16.73 -7.90 -11.45
N ASN A 161 -16.80 -8.63 -10.35
CA ASN A 161 -18.00 -9.22 -9.78
C ASN A 161 -17.85 -9.34 -8.25
N LYS A 162 -18.87 -9.90 -7.59
CA LYS A 162 -18.88 -10.02 -6.12
C LYS A 162 -17.67 -10.77 -5.55
N ASN A 163 -17.18 -11.79 -6.25
CA ASN A 163 -16.09 -12.66 -5.76
C ASN A 163 -14.71 -11.98 -5.83
N ASN A 164 -14.54 -10.98 -6.70
CA ASN A 164 -13.28 -10.26 -6.89
C ASN A 164 -13.40 -8.75 -6.62
N HIS A 165 -14.48 -8.32 -5.96
CA HIS A 165 -14.74 -6.91 -5.66
C HIS A 165 -13.60 -6.25 -4.87
N ASP A 166 -12.94 -7.00 -3.99
CA ASP A 166 -11.75 -6.55 -3.26
C ASP A 166 -10.63 -6.08 -4.20
N THR A 167 -10.44 -6.79 -5.32
CA THR A 167 -9.45 -6.43 -6.34
C THR A 167 -9.83 -5.12 -7.03
N LYS A 168 -11.13 -4.89 -7.31
CA LYS A 168 -11.62 -3.62 -7.87
C LYS A 168 -11.32 -2.43 -6.94
N LEU A 169 -11.66 -2.57 -5.65
CA LEU A 169 -11.44 -1.51 -4.66
C LEU A 169 -9.96 -1.23 -4.43
N GLN A 170 -9.13 -2.28 -4.38
CA GLN A 170 -7.67 -2.12 -4.33
C GLN A 170 -7.13 -1.40 -5.56
N MET A 171 -7.58 -1.77 -6.77
CA MET A 171 -7.14 -1.14 -8.01
C MET A 171 -7.51 0.34 -8.05
N LEU A 172 -8.73 0.70 -7.67
CA LEU A 172 -9.16 2.10 -7.54
C LEU A 172 -8.29 2.87 -6.53
N THR A 173 -7.96 2.25 -5.39
CA THR A 173 -7.06 2.85 -4.39
C THR A 173 -5.67 3.09 -4.97
N TYR A 174 -5.12 2.13 -5.71
CA TYR A 174 -3.80 2.27 -6.34
C TYR A 174 -3.79 3.32 -7.45
N ILE A 175 -4.83 3.39 -8.28
CA ILE A 175 -4.97 4.43 -9.32
C ILE A 175 -5.00 5.81 -8.67
N THR A 176 -5.85 5.98 -7.66
CA THR A 176 -6.00 7.23 -6.93
C THR A 176 -4.65 7.71 -6.38
N ASN A 177 -3.90 6.82 -5.74
CA ASN A 177 -2.61 7.14 -5.14
C ASN A 177 -1.50 7.38 -6.19
N ALA A 178 -1.49 6.62 -7.29
CA ALA A 178 -0.53 6.81 -8.37
C ALA A 178 -0.72 8.15 -9.08
N LEU A 179 -1.98 8.52 -9.39
CA LEU A 179 -2.33 9.82 -9.95
C LEU A 179 -1.90 10.97 -9.04
N TYR A 180 -2.17 10.86 -7.75
CA TYR A 180 -1.71 11.85 -6.76
C TYR A 180 -0.18 11.97 -6.75
N LYS A 181 0.55 10.84 -6.72
CA LYS A 181 2.02 10.83 -6.74
C LYS A 181 2.61 11.43 -8.02
N ASN A 182 1.88 11.36 -9.13
CA ASN A 182 2.24 12.01 -10.40
C ASN A 182 1.66 13.43 -10.52
N ALA A 183 1.20 14.04 -9.42
CA ALA A 183 0.65 15.38 -9.33
C ALA A 183 -0.61 15.63 -10.19
N LYS A 184 -1.37 14.58 -10.53
CA LYS A 184 -2.65 14.65 -11.25
C LYS A 184 -3.82 14.68 -10.27
N ILE A 185 -3.96 15.82 -9.59
CA ILE A 185 -4.86 15.98 -8.43
C ILE A 185 -6.33 15.83 -8.82
N GLU A 186 -6.76 16.43 -9.93
CA GLU A 186 -8.16 16.37 -10.36
C GLU A 186 -8.58 14.95 -10.73
N GLU A 187 -7.75 14.23 -11.50
CA GLU A 187 -8.00 12.85 -11.86
C GLU A 187 -7.92 11.92 -10.64
N SER A 188 -7.01 12.17 -9.71
CA SER A 188 -6.94 11.43 -8.44
C SER A 188 -8.26 11.55 -7.67
N LEU A 189 -8.82 12.76 -7.58
CA LEU A 189 -10.10 13.00 -6.92
C LEU A 189 -11.29 12.35 -7.65
N ASP A 190 -11.28 12.30 -8.99
CA ASP A 190 -12.29 11.56 -9.76
C ASP A 190 -12.26 10.06 -9.40
N TYR A 191 -11.06 9.46 -9.36
CA TYR A 191 -10.91 8.05 -8.96
C TYR A 191 -11.20 7.80 -7.48
N ALA A 192 -10.97 8.77 -6.59
CA ALA A 192 -11.40 8.70 -5.19
C ALA A 192 -12.94 8.68 -5.07
N ALA A 193 -13.64 9.44 -5.92
CA ALA A 193 -15.10 9.40 -5.99
C ALA A 193 -15.60 8.03 -6.49
N ARG A 194 -14.97 7.47 -7.53
CA ARG A 194 -15.26 6.10 -8.02
C ARG A 194 -15.01 5.04 -6.95
N LEU A 195 -13.95 5.19 -6.16
CA LEU A 195 -13.68 4.32 -5.01
C LEU A 195 -14.84 4.39 -4.00
N ASN A 196 -15.31 5.59 -3.68
CA ASN A 196 -16.44 5.78 -2.77
C ASN A 196 -17.74 5.12 -3.26
N GLU A 197 -18.05 5.28 -4.54
CA GLU A 197 -19.20 4.61 -5.16
C GLU A 197 -19.06 3.08 -5.11
N ALA A 198 -17.90 2.57 -5.56
CA ALA A 198 -17.62 1.14 -5.58
C ALA A 198 -17.68 0.52 -4.17
N MET A 199 -17.24 1.23 -3.12
CA MET A 199 -17.35 0.75 -1.74
C MET A 199 -18.78 0.42 -1.31
N ASN A 200 -19.81 0.99 -1.95
CA ASN A 200 -21.22 0.71 -1.66
C ASN A 200 -21.79 -0.43 -2.53
N GLU A 201 -21.05 -0.94 -3.53
CA GLU A 201 -21.45 -2.09 -4.32
C GLU A 201 -21.61 -3.35 -3.45
N PHE A 202 -22.46 -4.28 -3.90
CA PHE A 202 -22.76 -5.54 -3.19
C PHE A 202 -23.15 -5.33 -1.72
N ASN A 203 -23.98 -4.30 -1.45
CA ASN A 203 -24.45 -3.91 -0.11
C ASN A 203 -23.35 -3.44 0.84
N GLY A 204 -22.22 -2.96 0.31
CA GLY A 204 -21.17 -2.36 1.11
C GLY A 204 -20.37 -3.33 1.97
N VAL A 205 -20.33 -4.62 1.61
CA VAL A 205 -19.63 -5.66 2.39
C VAL A 205 -18.16 -5.33 2.67
N LEU A 206 -17.49 -4.62 1.76
CA LEU A 206 -16.08 -4.24 1.90
C LEU A 206 -15.88 -2.76 2.30
N LYS A 207 -16.94 -2.02 2.58
CA LYS A 207 -16.87 -0.57 2.87
C LYS A 207 -15.93 -0.27 4.03
N ASP A 208 -16.08 -0.95 5.15
CA ASP A 208 -15.26 -0.74 6.34
C ASP A 208 -13.77 -1.01 6.08
N LYS A 209 -13.45 -2.01 5.24
CA LYS A 209 -12.07 -2.34 4.85
C LYS A 209 -11.41 -1.20 4.06
N TYR A 210 -12.17 -0.47 3.25
CA TYR A 210 -11.65 0.55 2.34
C TYR A 210 -11.86 1.99 2.82
N LEU A 211 -12.68 2.21 3.85
CA LEU A 211 -13.07 3.54 4.31
C LEU A 211 -11.86 4.41 4.69
N PHE A 212 -10.88 3.84 5.40
CA PHE A 212 -9.64 4.54 5.74
C PHE A 212 -8.87 4.99 4.50
N PHE A 213 -8.77 4.15 3.48
CA PHE A 213 -8.05 4.45 2.25
C PHE A 213 -8.76 5.57 1.47
N TYR A 214 -10.09 5.57 1.43
CA TYR A 214 -10.85 6.66 0.83
C TYR A 214 -10.58 8.01 1.50
N TYR A 215 -10.69 8.09 2.84
CA TYR A 215 -10.38 9.33 3.57
C TYR A 215 -8.92 9.75 3.41
N SER A 216 -8.00 8.78 3.38
CA SER A 216 -6.58 9.04 3.15
C SER A 216 -6.35 9.64 1.75
N SER A 217 -6.97 9.08 0.71
CA SER A 217 -6.87 9.63 -0.65
C SER A 217 -7.40 11.05 -0.74
N LEU A 218 -8.51 11.38 -0.08
CA LEU A 218 -9.00 12.75 -0.02
C LEU A 218 -8.02 13.67 0.71
N PHE A 219 -7.51 13.24 1.87
CA PHE A 219 -6.52 14.01 2.62
C PHE A 219 -5.28 14.29 1.78
N TYR A 220 -4.69 13.28 1.11
CA TYR A 220 -3.47 13.48 0.33
C TYR A 220 -3.64 14.54 -0.77
N ASN A 221 -4.81 14.58 -1.42
CA ASN A 221 -5.09 15.56 -2.47
C ASN A 221 -5.30 17.00 -1.98
N TYR A 222 -5.64 17.22 -0.70
CA TYR A 222 -5.90 18.57 -0.15
C TYR A 222 -4.87 19.02 0.91
N GLY A 223 -4.35 18.08 1.71
CA GLY A 223 -3.61 18.31 2.94
C GLY A 223 -2.17 18.78 2.77
N PHE A 224 -1.66 18.80 1.54
CA PHE A 224 -0.34 19.31 1.17
C PHE A 224 -0.40 20.54 0.25
N SER A 225 -1.60 21.12 0.06
CA SER A 225 -1.78 22.37 -0.68
C SER A 225 -1.22 23.55 0.12
N HIS A 226 -0.65 24.54 -0.57
CA HIS A 226 -0.28 25.82 0.05
C HIS A 226 -1.50 26.75 0.24
N GLU A 227 -2.66 26.38 -0.31
CA GLU A 227 -3.89 27.15 -0.17
C GLU A 227 -4.60 26.83 1.15
N ARG A 228 -4.89 27.89 1.94
CA ARG A 228 -5.59 27.74 3.22
C ARG A 228 -6.96 27.04 3.09
N ARG A 229 -7.67 27.25 1.98
CA ARG A 229 -8.98 26.66 1.74
C ARG A 229 -8.89 25.13 1.64
N ASP A 230 -7.89 24.62 0.95
CA ASP A 230 -7.68 23.19 0.79
C ASP A 230 -7.24 22.54 2.10
N LEU A 231 -6.34 23.19 2.85
CA LEU A 231 -5.94 22.72 4.18
C LEU A 231 -7.12 22.67 5.16
N ALA A 232 -8.01 23.67 5.14
CA ALA A 232 -9.24 23.65 5.93
C ALA A 232 -10.14 22.48 5.53
N LYS A 233 -10.31 22.23 4.23
CA LYS A 233 -11.05 21.06 3.73
C LYS A 233 -10.41 19.74 4.16
N ALA A 234 -9.08 19.64 4.13
CA ALA A 234 -8.35 18.46 4.59
C ALA A 234 -8.61 18.18 6.08
N ILE A 235 -8.69 19.24 6.92
CA ILE A 235 -9.03 19.11 8.34
C ILE A 235 -10.48 18.62 8.51
N GLU A 236 -11.45 19.17 7.77
CA GLU A 236 -12.84 18.71 7.81
C GLU A 236 -12.95 17.22 7.47
N ILE A 237 -12.25 16.78 6.42
CA ILE A 237 -12.18 15.36 5.99
C ILE A 237 -11.63 14.47 7.11
N LEU A 238 -10.53 14.88 7.75
CA LEU A 238 -9.91 14.12 8.83
C LEU A 238 -10.75 14.12 10.12
N ASP A 239 -11.41 15.23 10.40
CA ASP A 239 -12.33 15.37 11.54
C ASP A 239 -13.59 14.52 11.35
N GLU A 240 -14.04 14.30 10.11
CA GLU A 240 -15.07 13.31 9.83
C GLU A 240 -14.53 11.87 9.96
N ALA A 241 -13.32 11.62 9.45
CA ALA A 241 -12.69 10.31 9.45
C ALA A 241 -12.46 9.76 10.88
N LYS A 242 -11.99 10.59 11.81
CA LYS A 242 -11.72 10.18 13.20
C LYS A 242 -12.97 9.72 13.96
N GLU A 243 -14.16 10.15 13.52
CA GLU A 243 -15.44 9.78 14.13
C GLU A 243 -16.02 8.49 13.53
N LYS A 244 -15.44 7.94 12.46
CA LYS A 244 -15.86 6.65 11.90
C LYS A 244 -15.40 5.52 12.81
N GLU A 245 -16.35 4.70 13.25
CA GLU A 245 -16.10 3.59 14.20
C GLU A 245 -14.94 2.67 13.77
N VAL A 246 -14.86 2.30 12.49
CA VAL A 246 -13.77 1.44 11.96
C VAL A 246 -12.40 2.11 12.05
N ILE A 247 -12.31 3.42 11.86
CA ILE A 247 -11.07 4.19 11.94
C ILE A 247 -10.68 4.38 13.41
N LYS A 248 -11.65 4.81 14.23
CA LYS A 248 -11.49 5.08 15.66
C LYS A 248 -11.00 3.86 16.44
N LYS A 249 -11.49 2.66 16.10
CA LYS A 249 -11.10 1.40 16.78
C LYS A 249 -9.78 0.83 16.30
N HIS A 250 -9.30 1.21 15.11
CA HIS A 250 -8.08 0.66 14.55
C HIS A 250 -6.86 1.50 14.96
N PRO A 251 -5.94 1.00 15.82
CA PRO A 251 -4.96 1.86 16.48
C PRO A 251 -3.99 2.58 15.55
N VAL A 252 -3.65 1.94 14.43
CA VAL A 252 -2.78 2.53 13.41
C VAL A 252 -3.54 3.60 12.61
N TYR A 253 -4.82 3.40 12.30
CA TYR A 253 -5.58 4.31 11.43
C TYR A 253 -5.86 5.63 12.15
N ILE A 254 -6.35 5.55 13.38
CA ILE A 254 -6.58 6.75 14.18
C ILE A 254 -5.28 7.52 14.48
N GLY A 255 -4.16 6.79 14.65
CA GLY A 255 -2.83 7.40 14.74
C GLY A 255 -2.46 8.20 13.49
N PHE A 256 -2.63 7.61 12.30
CA PHE A 256 -2.42 8.33 11.04
C PHE A 256 -3.33 9.55 10.89
N VAL A 257 -4.58 9.47 11.33
CA VAL A 257 -5.49 10.64 11.31
C VAL A 257 -4.97 11.77 12.18
N TYR A 258 -4.52 11.48 13.42
CA TYR A 258 -3.92 12.51 14.27
C TYR A 258 -2.63 13.09 13.68
N LEU A 259 -1.78 12.26 13.07
CA LEU A 259 -0.58 12.74 12.41
C LEU A 259 -0.91 13.70 11.25
N ASN A 260 -1.85 13.31 10.39
CA ASN A 260 -2.27 14.11 9.25
C ASN A 260 -2.97 15.41 9.67
N LEU A 261 -3.73 15.39 10.78
CA LEU A 261 -4.27 16.60 11.38
C LEU A 261 -3.13 17.53 11.84
N ALA A 262 -2.09 16.99 12.47
CA ALA A 262 -0.94 17.79 12.90
C ALA A 262 -0.25 18.48 11.72
N VAL A 263 -0.07 17.78 10.60
CA VAL A 263 0.51 18.33 9.37
C VAL A 263 -0.38 19.42 8.77
N ALA A 264 -1.69 19.19 8.64
CA ALA A 264 -2.61 20.19 8.09
C ALA A 264 -2.67 21.48 8.94
N TYR A 265 -2.70 21.34 10.27
CA TYR A 265 -2.65 22.49 11.17
C TYR A 265 -1.30 23.21 11.13
N PHE A 266 -0.19 22.49 10.94
CA PHE A 266 1.12 23.10 10.71
C PHE A 266 1.12 23.97 9.44
N GLY A 267 0.56 23.46 8.35
CA GLY A 267 0.37 24.21 7.09
C GLY A 267 -0.47 25.48 7.28
N LEU A 268 -1.53 25.42 8.11
CA LEU A 268 -2.33 26.60 8.48
C LEU A 268 -1.65 27.55 9.46
N ARG A 269 -0.44 27.23 9.92
CA ARG A 269 0.30 27.95 10.97
C ARG A 269 -0.37 27.94 12.35
N ASP A 270 -1.31 27.02 12.59
CA ASP A 270 -1.87 26.78 13.93
C ASP A 270 -1.02 25.73 14.67
N MET A 271 0.10 26.21 15.22
CA MET A 271 1.08 25.34 15.88
C MET A 271 0.52 24.71 17.17
N ARG A 272 -0.44 25.35 17.83
CA ARG A 272 -1.08 24.82 19.05
C ARG A 272 -1.95 23.61 18.70
N ALA A 273 -2.77 23.71 17.65
CA ALA A 273 -3.57 22.60 17.16
C ALA A 273 -2.70 21.48 16.59
N SER A 274 -1.60 21.83 15.90
CA SER A 274 -0.63 20.86 15.40
C SER A 274 -0.03 20.04 16.55
N LEU A 275 0.53 20.71 17.57
CA LEU A 275 1.12 20.04 18.73
C LEU A 275 0.09 19.20 19.50
N LYS A 276 -1.14 19.69 19.67
CA LYS A 276 -2.21 18.96 20.34
C LYS A 276 -2.48 17.60 19.68
N ASN A 277 -2.46 17.54 18.35
CA ASN A 277 -2.67 16.29 17.62
C ASN A 277 -1.44 15.37 17.67
N LEU A 278 -0.21 15.90 17.67
CA LEU A 278 0.99 15.09 17.94
C LEU A 278 0.94 14.45 19.34
N VAL A 279 0.53 15.19 20.36
CA VAL A 279 0.38 14.64 21.73
C VAL A 279 -0.67 13.54 21.76
N ARG A 280 -1.82 13.72 21.09
CA ARG A 280 -2.85 12.68 20.97
C ARG A 280 -2.33 11.42 20.27
N LEU A 281 -1.53 11.58 19.21
CA LEU A 281 -0.86 10.47 18.54
C LEU A 281 0.07 9.71 19.52
N TYR A 282 0.93 10.42 20.26
CA TYR A 282 1.83 9.79 21.25
C TYR A 282 1.08 9.02 22.34
N MET A 283 -0.10 9.48 22.74
CA MET A 283 -0.93 8.82 23.76
C MET A 283 -1.64 7.58 23.23
N HIS A 284 -1.73 7.39 21.91
CA HIS A 284 -2.46 6.28 21.31
C HIS A 284 -1.63 4.98 21.35
N ASP A 285 -2.26 3.85 21.69
CA ASP A 285 -1.56 2.54 21.81
C ASP A 285 -0.85 2.12 20.51
N GLY A 286 -1.43 2.49 19.37
CA GLY A 286 -0.87 2.23 18.04
C GLY A 286 0.51 2.87 17.82
N PHE A 287 0.83 3.97 18.51
CA PHE A 287 2.12 4.66 18.32
C PHE A 287 3.32 3.75 18.63
N LYS A 288 3.23 2.94 19.68
CA LYS A 288 4.33 2.03 20.08
C LYS A 288 4.57 0.90 19.08
N THR A 289 3.58 0.60 18.23
CA THR A 289 3.66 -0.44 17.20
C THR A 289 4.23 0.08 15.88
N LEU A 290 4.44 1.39 15.76
CA LEU A 290 5.03 1.99 14.56
C LEU A 290 6.52 1.65 14.45
N ASP A 291 6.97 1.54 13.20
CA ASP A 291 8.39 1.37 12.87
C ASP A 291 9.25 2.45 13.53
N GLU A 292 10.43 2.07 13.99
CA GLU A 292 11.35 2.97 14.69
C GLU A 292 11.73 4.19 13.85
N SER A 293 11.93 4.01 12.54
CA SER A 293 12.19 5.11 11.61
C SER A 293 11.03 6.09 11.51
N PHE A 294 9.81 5.58 11.50
CA PHE A 294 8.63 6.43 11.43
C PHE A 294 8.41 7.19 12.75
N ARG A 295 8.66 6.55 13.90
CA ARG A 295 8.64 7.23 15.21
C ARG A 295 9.68 8.34 15.30
N LEU A 296 10.87 8.14 14.71
CA LEU A 296 11.88 9.20 14.58
C LEU A 296 11.34 10.38 13.78
N LYS A 297 10.75 10.15 12.60
CA LYS A 297 10.19 11.24 11.77
C LYS A 297 9.09 12.02 12.50
N ILE A 298 8.24 11.36 13.28
CA ILE A 298 7.22 12.03 14.13
C ILE A 298 7.89 12.90 15.20
N ALA A 299 8.97 12.42 15.83
CA ALA A 299 9.74 13.21 16.78
C ALA A 299 10.42 14.42 16.13
N MET A 300 10.92 14.28 14.89
CA MET A 300 11.45 15.40 14.11
C MET A 300 10.39 16.45 13.83
N ALA A 301 9.18 16.05 13.45
CA ALA A 301 8.05 16.97 13.28
C ALA A 301 7.68 17.69 14.58
N GLU A 302 7.69 17.00 15.74
CA GLU A 302 7.46 17.64 17.04
C GLU A 302 8.50 18.72 17.35
N LEU A 303 9.78 18.46 17.09
CA LEU A 303 10.86 19.45 17.30
C LEU A 303 10.61 20.72 16.46
N ILE A 304 10.20 20.55 15.20
CA ILE A 304 9.88 21.66 14.29
C ILE A 304 8.67 22.47 14.80
N VAL A 305 7.57 21.78 15.12
CA VAL A 305 6.34 22.43 15.64
C VAL A 305 6.63 23.20 16.93
N ARG A 306 7.41 22.62 17.84
CA ARG A 306 7.78 23.28 19.10
C ARG A 306 8.72 24.45 18.91
N TYR A 307 9.59 24.41 17.89
CA TYR A 307 10.43 25.55 17.56
C TYR A 307 9.58 26.75 17.15
N GLU A 308 8.57 26.54 16.30
CA GLU A 308 7.63 27.60 15.89
C GLU A 308 6.73 28.10 17.05
N LEU A 309 6.62 27.32 18.14
CA LEU A 309 5.97 27.74 19.39
C LEU A 309 6.92 28.42 20.39
N GLU A 310 8.21 28.53 20.05
CA GLU A 310 9.26 29.07 20.92
C GLU A 310 9.44 28.26 22.24
N ASP A 311 9.09 26.98 22.24
CA ASP A 311 9.21 26.08 23.39
C ASP A 311 10.65 25.50 23.50
N PHE A 312 11.63 26.40 23.61
CA PHE A 312 13.06 26.07 23.49
C PHE A 312 13.59 25.17 24.62
N GLU A 313 13.10 25.35 25.85
CA GLU A 313 13.50 24.51 26.99
C GLU A 313 13.10 23.04 26.76
N PHE A 314 11.90 22.81 26.22
CA PHE A 314 11.47 21.46 25.89
C PHE A 314 12.30 20.88 24.75
N ILE A 315 12.55 21.67 23.70
CA ILE A 315 13.35 21.24 22.54
C ILE A 315 14.73 20.78 22.96
N GLU A 316 15.40 21.48 23.87
CA GLU A 316 16.73 21.10 24.33
C GLU A 316 16.73 19.69 24.94
N LYS A 317 15.79 19.40 25.84
CA LYS A 317 15.64 18.09 26.49
C LYS A 317 15.21 17.01 25.48
N LYS A 318 14.24 17.33 24.61
CA LYS A 318 13.69 16.40 23.63
C LYS A 318 14.72 16.01 22.57
N ALA A 319 15.51 16.96 22.07
CA ALA A 319 16.55 16.69 21.08
C ALA A 319 17.61 15.71 21.61
N GLN A 320 17.99 15.83 22.88
CA GLN A 320 18.89 14.88 23.55
C GLN A 320 18.24 13.50 23.68
N GLN A 321 16.96 13.45 24.08
CA GLN A 321 16.21 12.20 24.15
C GLN A 321 16.14 11.50 22.79
N VAL A 322 15.78 12.21 21.72
CA VAL A 322 15.69 11.67 20.35
C VAL A 322 17.05 11.10 19.91
N LYS A 323 18.14 11.86 20.10
CA LYS A 323 19.49 11.36 19.78
C LYS A 323 19.85 10.09 20.53
N LYS A 324 19.42 9.94 21.79
CA LYS A 324 19.69 8.76 22.62
C LYS A 324 18.81 7.57 22.23
N GLU A 325 17.50 7.80 22.05
CA GLU A 325 16.52 6.77 21.72
C GLU A 325 16.82 6.14 20.36
N PHE A 326 17.09 6.97 19.35
CA PHE A 326 17.30 6.54 17.96
C PHE A 326 18.80 6.44 17.58
N ALA A 327 19.70 6.29 18.57
CA ALA A 327 21.14 6.38 18.36
C ALA A 327 21.72 5.35 17.37
N LYS A 328 21.07 4.18 17.22
CA LYS A 328 21.47 3.17 16.23
C LYS A 328 21.06 3.61 14.82
N LEU A 329 19.78 3.94 14.67
CA LEU A 329 19.18 4.33 13.39
C LEU A 329 19.85 5.59 12.82
N LEU A 330 20.12 6.58 13.67
CA LEU A 330 20.75 7.84 13.28
C LEU A 330 22.18 7.66 12.71
N LYS A 331 22.86 6.53 12.95
CA LYS A 331 24.18 6.23 12.37
C LYS A 331 24.11 5.73 10.92
N GLU A 332 22.93 5.36 10.44
CA GLU A 332 22.75 4.89 9.08
C GLU A 332 22.70 6.08 8.12
N GLU A 333 23.23 5.88 6.90
CA GLU A 333 23.39 6.93 5.90
C GLU A 333 22.06 7.63 5.55
N ASN A 334 20.96 6.86 5.55
CA ASN A 334 19.62 7.35 5.25
C ASN A 334 19.07 8.36 6.28
N PHE A 335 19.67 8.45 7.47
CA PHE A 335 19.23 9.35 8.56
C PHE A 335 20.22 10.46 8.87
N HIS A 336 21.28 10.62 8.06
CA HIS A 336 22.22 11.73 8.20
C HIS A 336 21.53 13.10 8.09
N LYS A 337 20.49 13.20 7.25
CA LYS A 337 19.67 14.42 7.13
C LYS A 337 18.95 14.74 8.45
N ASP A 338 18.42 13.73 9.14
CA ASP A 338 17.74 13.92 10.43
C ASP A 338 18.72 14.39 11.53
N ILE A 339 19.90 13.77 11.64
CA ILE A 339 20.94 14.23 12.59
C ILE A 339 21.27 15.70 12.33
N ALA A 340 21.57 16.04 11.06
CA ALA A 340 22.01 17.37 10.70
C ALA A 340 20.95 18.42 11.04
N LEU A 341 19.66 18.09 10.84
CA LEU A 341 18.55 18.95 11.25
C LEU A 341 18.51 19.12 12.79
N ILE A 342 18.61 18.04 13.58
CA ILE A 342 18.61 18.15 15.06
C ILE A 342 19.71 19.11 15.52
N GLU A 343 20.91 19.00 14.95
CA GLU A 343 22.01 19.90 15.31
C GLU A 343 21.77 21.35 14.90
N ILE A 344 21.13 21.59 13.76
CA ILE A 344 20.75 22.95 13.33
C ILE A 344 19.73 23.53 14.31
N ILE A 345 18.68 22.77 14.67
CA ILE A 345 17.68 23.18 15.67
C ILE A 345 18.36 23.51 17.00
N GLN A 346 19.29 22.67 17.47
CA GLN A 346 20.02 22.90 18.72
C GLN A 346 20.91 24.16 18.68
N GLN A 347 21.42 24.56 17.51
CA GLN A 347 22.14 25.83 17.36
C GLN A 347 21.18 27.01 17.27
N MET A 348 20.05 26.85 16.58
CA MET A 348 19.02 27.87 16.45
C MET A 348 18.45 28.30 17.80
N ILE A 349 18.19 27.37 18.72
CA ILE A 349 17.67 27.69 20.06
C ILE A 349 18.71 28.36 20.98
N LYS A 350 20.00 28.28 20.64
CA LYS A 350 21.10 28.90 21.41
C LYS A 350 21.52 30.27 20.87
N SER A 351 21.06 30.62 19.67
CA SER A 351 21.40 31.88 19.01
C SER A 351 20.33 32.91 19.34
N ASP A 352 20.74 34.07 19.87
CA ASP A 352 19.81 35.17 20.15
C ASP A 352 19.22 35.77 18.85
N LYS A 353 19.94 35.64 17.73
CA LYS A 353 19.56 36.19 16.41
C LYS A 353 19.88 35.21 15.28
N PRO A 354 19.17 34.06 15.20
CA PRO A 354 19.50 32.98 14.29
C PRO A 354 19.50 33.43 12.82
N ARG A 355 18.63 34.39 12.45
CA ARG A 355 18.53 34.93 11.08
C ARG A 355 19.71 35.78 10.63
N THR A 356 20.55 36.24 11.56
CA THR A 356 21.74 37.07 11.25
C THR A 356 23.05 36.40 11.62
N ASP A 357 22.97 35.21 12.22
CA ASP A 357 24.14 34.41 12.58
C ASP A 357 24.76 33.81 11.33
N LYS A 358 25.88 34.40 10.89
CA LYS A 358 26.60 33.96 9.68
C LYS A 358 27.01 32.49 9.71
N ALA A 359 27.37 31.97 10.89
CA ALA A 359 27.80 30.58 11.02
C ALA A 359 26.59 29.65 10.83
N LEU A 360 25.46 29.98 11.45
CA LEU A 360 24.21 29.23 11.30
C LEU A 360 23.69 29.28 9.86
N LEU A 361 23.64 30.46 9.24
CA LEU A 361 23.23 30.63 7.84
C LEU A 361 24.09 29.79 6.89
N THR A 362 25.41 29.75 7.12
CA THR A 362 26.33 28.91 6.33
C THR A 362 26.04 27.42 6.54
N LYS A 363 25.69 27.00 7.77
CA LYS A 363 25.34 25.62 8.08
C LYS A 363 24.04 25.20 7.40
N VAL A 364 23.01 26.06 7.43
CA VAL A 364 21.72 25.83 6.74
C VAL A 364 21.91 25.75 5.23
N ALA A 365 22.68 26.66 4.63
CA ALA A 365 22.97 26.61 3.19
C ALA A 365 23.71 25.32 2.80
N ARG A 366 24.66 24.87 3.62
CA ARG A 366 25.35 23.58 3.41
C ARG A 366 24.39 22.41 3.53
N PHE A 367 23.51 22.41 4.54
CA PHE A 367 22.48 21.38 4.71
C PHE A 367 21.60 21.25 3.47
N SER A 368 21.04 22.35 2.98
CA SER A 368 20.17 22.31 1.80
C SER A 368 20.90 21.81 0.56
N LYS A 369 22.16 22.22 0.35
CA LYS A 369 22.98 21.73 -0.76
C LYS A 369 23.34 20.24 -0.64
N SER A 370 23.68 19.78 0.57
CA SER A 370 24.06 18.38 0.81
C SER A 370 22.91 17.40 0.63
N PHE A 371 21.67 17.86 0.78
CA PHE A 371 20.47 17.03 0.73
C PHE A 371 19.49 17.44 -0.38
N GLU A 372 19.94 18.22 -1.37
CA GLU A 372 19.11 18.71 -2.48
C GLU A 372 18.52 17.56 -3.32
N SER A 373 19.30 16.49 -3.53
CA SER A 373 18.88 15.31 -4.29
C SER A 373 18.04 14.32 -3.47
N GLN A 374 17.96 14.48 -2.14
CA GLN A 374 17.13 13.64 -1.29
C GLN A 374 15.72 14.23 -1.25
N LYS A 375 14.79 13.57 -1.95
CA LYS A 375 13.39 13.96 -1.93
C LYS A 375 12.83 13.92 -0.50
N ALA A 376 12.00 14.89 -0.16
CA ALA A 376 11.29 14.97 1.12
C ALA A 376 10.20 13.88 1.30
N GLU A 377 10.10 12.89 0.40
CA GLU A 377 9.04 11.86 0.41
C GLU A 377 9.00 11.02 1.70
N SER A 378 10.08 11.00 2.50
CA SER A 378 10.14 10.31 3.80
C SER A 378 9.95 11.24 5.01
N GLU A 379 9.81 12.54 4.78
CA GLU A 379 9.67 13.55 5.82
C GLU A 379 8.19 13.86 6.07
N ILE A 380 7.84 14.13 7.32
CA ILE A 380 6.47 14.53 7.70
C ILE A 380 6.27 16.04 7.47
N ILE A 381 7.33 16.82 7.71
CA ILE A 381 7.44 18.24 7.39
C ILE A 381 8.75 18.37 6.61
N ASP A 382 8.73 19.02 5.44
CA ASP A 382 9.93 19.22 4.63
C ASP A 382 10.94 20.10 5.39
N TYR A 383 12.12 19.54 5.66
CA TYR A 383 13.15 20.21 6.45
C TYR A 383 13.75 21.41 5.72
N ASN A 384 13.91 21.32 4.41
CA ASN A 384 14.50 22.39 3.60
C ASN A 384 13.52 23.55 3.47
N GLU A 385 12.25 23.27 3.13
CA GLU A 385 11.20 24.27 3.04
C GLU A 385 11.03 25.01 4.37
N TRP A 386 11.01 24.27 5.49
CA TRP A 386 10.90 24.86 6.81
C TRP A 386 12.10 25.74 7.17
N LEU A 387 13.33 25.24 7.00
CA LEU A 387 14.54 26.02 7.30
C LEU A 387 14.62 27.29 6.46
N GLN A 388 14.36 27.20 5.15
CA GLN A 388 14.31 28.38 4.26
C GLN A 388 13.26 29.38 4.76
N GLY A 389 12.05 28.93 5.08
CA GLY A 389 11.00 29.77 5.63
C GLY A 389 11.39 30.47 6.94
N ILE A 390 12.15 29.84 7.82
CA ILE A 390 12.67 30.48 9.05
C ILE A 390 13.71 31.55 8.72
N MET A 391 14.60 31.29 7.76
CA MET A 391 15.70 32.20 7.41
C MET A 391 15.24 33.40 6.58
N GLU A 392 14.16 33.26 5.81
CA GLU A 392 13.62 34.32 4.93
C GLU A 392 12.56 35.21 5.59
N LYS A 393 11.88 34.73 6.65
CA LYS A 393 10.94 35.55 7.44
C LYS A 393 11.67 36.83 7.93
N ARG A 394 11.35 37.98 7.34
CA ARG A 394 11.82 39.30 7.80
C ARG A 394 11.01 39.75 9.00
#